data_AF-A0A9J7JMF9-F1
#
_entry.id   AF-A0A9J7JMF9-F1
#
_cell.length_a   1.000
_cell.length_b   1.000
_cell.length_c   1.000
_cell.angle_alpha   90.00
_cell.angle_beta   90.00
_cell.angle_gamma   90.00
#
_symmetry.space_group_name_H-M   'P 1'
#
loop_
_entity.id
_entity.type
_entity.pdbx_description
1 polymer ?
#
loop_
_entity_poly.entity_id
_entity_poly.type
_entity_poly.pdbx_seq_one_letter_code
_entity_poly.pdbx_strand_id
1 'polypeptide(L)'
;MIVFRLGRIRTPQGPGMVLLLPFIDSFQRVDLRTRAFNVPPCKLASKDGAVLSVGADVQFRIWDPVLSVMAVKDLNTATRMTARNAMTKALLRKSLQEIQMEKLKIGDQLLLEINDVTRAWGLEVDRVELAVEAVLQPPQDSPAVPSLDSTLQQLALHLLGGSMNSAVGGAPSSGPVDTLEMISEVEPPACLAGTGPEPSPKQPVAEGLLTALQPFLSEALVSQVGACYQFNVILPSGTQSIYFLDLTAGQGRVGHGAPDGIPDVVVEMAEADLQALLCRELRPLGAYMSGRLKVKGDLAVVMKLEAVLRALK
;
A
#
# COMPACT_ATOMS: atom_id res chain seq x y z
N MET A 1 22.53 -12.78 -17.18
CA MET A 1 23.75 -13.19 -16.43
C MET A 1 24.83 -12.15 -16.67
N ILE A 2 25.67 -11.86 -15.68
CA ILE A 2 26.77 -10.90 -15.82
C ILE A 2 28.09 -11.66 -15.82
N VAL A 3 29.00 -11.27 -16.71
CA VAL A 3 30.34 -11.86 -16.82
C VAL A 3 31.39 -10.78 -16.63
N PHE A 4 32.36 -11.06 -15.78
CA PHE A 4 33.54 -10.25 -15.52
C PHE A 4 34.75 -10.95 -16.14
N ARG A 5 35.50 -10.24 -16.98
CA ARG A 5 36.74 -10.73 -17.59
C ARG A 5 37.90 -9.83 -17.14
N LEU A 6 38.84 -10.36 -16.37
CA LEU A 6 39.98 -9.60 -15.82
C LEU A 6 39.54 -8.28 -15.14
N GLY A 7 38.44 -8.31 -14.40
CA GLY A 7 37.89 -7.12 -13.72
C GLY A 7 37.14 -6.14 -14.62
N ARG A 8 37.04 -6.37 -15.94
CA ARG A 8 36.18 -5.58 -16.84
C ARG A 8 34.81 -6.22 -16.98
N ILE A 9 33.78 -5.41 -16.84
CA ILE A 9 32.40 -5.85 -17.06
C ILE A 9 32.12 -6.01 -18.55
N ARG A 10 31.50 -7.14 -18.92
CA ARG A 10 30.96 -7.36 -20.27
C ARG A 10 29.47 -7.03 -20.27
N THR A 11 28.94 -6.74 -21.46
CA THR A 11 27.51 -6.51 -21.67
C THR A 11 26.70 -7.68 -21.07
N PRO A 12 25.61 -7.39 -20.32
CA PRO A 12 24.79 -8.42 -19.71
C PRO A 12 24.31 -9.41 -20.77
N GLN A 13 24.57 -10.69 -20.53
CA GLN A 13 24.25 -11.76 -21.46
C GLN A 13 22.80 -12.21 -21.23
N GLY A 14 22.02 -12.20 -22.31
CA GLY A 14 20.66 -12.73 -22.36
C GLY A 14 20.61 -14.26 -22.29
N PRO A 15 19.41 -14.87 -22.37
CA PRO A 15 19.27 -16.32 -22.40
C PRO A 15 19.96 -16.89 -23.65
N GLY A 16 20.91 -17.82 -23.47
CA GLY A 16 21.66 -18.43 -24.57
C GLY A 16 22.92 -19.16 -24.09
N MET A 17 23.66 -19.74 -25.05
CA MET A 17 24.99 -20.31 -24.79
C MET A 17 26.01 -19.20 -24.61
N VAL A 18 26.62 -19.15 -23.42
CA VAL A 18 27.70 -18.22 -23.10
C VAL A 18 28.98 -19.02 -22.86
N LEU A 19 30.00 -18.78 -23.67
CA LEU A 19 31.31 -19.41 -23.52
C LEU A 19 32.09 -18.70 -22.41
N LEU A 20 32.38 -19.42 -21.32
CA LEU A 20 33.16 -18.94 -20.20
C LEU A 20 34.55 -19.56 -20.24
N LEU A 21 35.60 -18.73 -20.26
CA LEU A 21 36.97 -19.22 -20.16
C LEU A 21 37.31 -19.56 -18.70
N PRO A 22 37.68 -20.81 -18.37
CA PRO A 22 38.16 -21.13 -17.03
C PRO A 22 39.40 -20.26 -16.73
N PHE A 23 39.53 -19.78 -15.49
CA PHE A 23 40.59 -18.89 -14.97
C PHE A 23 40.46 -17.38 -15.21
N ILE A 24 39.87 -16.93 -16.32
CA ILE A 24 39.84 -15.49 -16.68
C ILE A 24 38.45 -14.87 -16.45
N ASP A 25 37.41 -15.67 -16.66
CA ASP A 25 36.03 -15.22 -16.60
C ASP A 25 35.37 -15.63 -15.27
N SER A 26 34.74 -14.66 -14.61
CA SER A 26 33.85 -14.89 -13.46
C SER A 26 32.42 -14.53 -13.85
N PHE A 27 31.44 -15.34 -13.46
CA PHE A 27 30.04 -15.09 -13.78
C PHE A 27 29.19 -14.96 -12.52
N GLN A 28 28.28 -13.99 -12.54
CA GLN A 28 27.28 -13.80 -11.49
C GLN A 28 25.88 -13.96 -12.11
N ARG A 29 25.10 -14.88 -11.54
CA ARG A 29 23.68 -15.02 -11.88
C ARG A 29 22.88 -14.10 -10.96
N VAL A 30 22.08 -13.24 -11.59
CA VAL A 30 21.15 -12.33 -10.93
C VAL A 30 19.77 -12.69 -11.43
N ASP A 31 18.81 -12.69 -10.52
CA ASP A 31 17.41 -12.95 -10.80
C ASP A 31 16.67 -11.63 -10.94
N LEU A 32 15.92 -11.48 -12.02
CA LEU A 32 15.18 -10.26 -12.34
C LEU A 32 13.71 -10.35 -11.88
N ARG A 33 13.27 -11.51 -11.38
CA ARG A 33 11.91 -11.70 -10.90
C ARG A 33 11.66 -10.91 -9.64
N THR A 34 10.41 -10.50 -9.41
CA THR A 34 9.99 -9.87 -8.16
C THR A 34 10.23 -10.81 -6.99
N ARG A 35 10.85 -10.28 -5.95
CA ARG A 35 11.18 -10.98 -4.71
C ARG A 35 10.56 -10.23 -3.55
N ALA A 36 10.01 -10.99 -2.60
CA ALA A 36 9.53 -10.47 -1.34
C ALA A 36 10.55 -10.73 -0.25
N PHE A 37 10.72 -9.79 0.66
CA PHE A 37 11.41 -10.02 1.92
C PHE A 37 10.72 -9.32 3.07
N ASN A 38 10.73 -10.00 4.20
CA ASN A 38 10.22 -9.45 5.45
C ASN A 38 11.32 -8.64 6.16
N VAL A 39 10.95 -7.44 6.61
CA VAL A 39 11.72 -6.60 7.51
C VAL A 39 11.39 -7.00 8.94
N PRO A 40 12.39 -7.41 9.74
CA PRO A 40 12.16 -7.91 11.09
C PRO A 40 11.44 -6.85 11.95
N PRO A 41 10.48 -7.27 12.79
CA PRO A 41 9.67 -6.36 13.59
C PRO A 41 10.53 -5.55 14.56
N CYS A 42 10.24 -4.26 14.64
CA CYS A 42 10.94 -3.29 15.47
C CYS A 42 10.00 -2.77 16.56
N LYS A 43 10.46 -2.79 17.82
CA LYS A 43 9.74 -2.15 18.93
C LYS A 43 10.02 -0.65 18.91
N LEU A 44 8.98 0.15 18.69
CA LEU A 44 9.09 1.61 18.59
C LEU A 44 8.02 2.27 19.47
N ALA A 45 8.38 3.42 20.05
CA ALA A 45 7.44 4.29 20.74
C ALA A 45 6.88 5.31 19.76
N SER A 46 5.56 5.33 19.63
CA SER A 46 4.80 6.29 18.82
C SER A 46 4.80 7.68 19.47
N LYS A 47 4.32 8.69 18.73
CA LYS A 47 4.16 10.07 19.24
C LYS A 47 3.31 10.14 20.51
N ASP A 48 2.33 9.24 20.65
CA ASP A 48 1.39 9.21 21.79
C ASP A 48 1.90 8.35 22.96
N GLY A 49 3.17 7.92 22.95
CA GLY A 49 3.74 7.06 23.98
C GLY A 49 3.33 5.58 23.90
N ALA A 50 2.50 5.20 22.93
CA ALA A 50 2.17 3.80 22.67
C ALA A 50 3.38 3.02 22.15
N VAL A 51 3.67 1.87 22.75
CA VAL A 51 4.75 0.97 22.33
C VAL A 51 4.20 -0.11 21.40
N LEU A 52 4.66 -0.12 20.16
CA LEU A 52 4.19 -0.99 19.09
C LEU A 52 5.35 -1.74 18.43
N SER A 53 5.09 -3.00 18.07
CA SER A 53 6.01 -3.84 17.30
C SER A 53 5.53 -3.89 15.85
N VAL A 54 6.29 -3.25 14.95
CA VAL A 54 5.93 -3.13 13.53
C VAL A 54 7.03 -3.71 12.66
N GLY A 55 6.64 -4.60 11.75
CA GLY A 55 7.42 -5.07 10.62
C GLY A 55 6.84 -4.57 9.29
N ALA A 56 7.44 -5.00 8.20
CA ALA A 56 6.89 -4.79 6.85
C ALA A 56 7.31 -5.90 5.93
N ASP A 57 6.48 -6.16 4.92
CA ASP A 57 6.85 -6.94 3.75
C ASP A 57 7.15 -5.98 2.59
N VAL A 58 8.29 -6.18 1.95
CA VAL A 58 8.75 -5.34 0.83
C VAL A 58 8.94 -6.22 -0.39
N GLN A 59 8.26 -5.87 -1.47
CA GLN A 59 8.36 -6.52 -2.77
C GLN A 59 9.17 -5.63 -3.70
N PHE A 60 10.23 -6.19 -4.26
CA PHE A 60 11.15 -5.47 -5.13
C PHE A 60 11.58 -6.34 -6.30
N ARG A 61 11.98 -5.70 -7.40
CA ARG A 61 12.59 -6.35 -8.55
C ARG A 61 13.85 -5.63 -8.98
N ILE A 62 14.77 -6.37 -9.56
CA ILE A 62 16.01 -5.81 -10.10
C ILE A 62 15.74 -5.43 -11.56
N TRP A 63 15.88 -4.15 -11.89
CA TRP A 63 15.71 -3.68 -13.26
C TRP A 63 17.04 -3.68 -14.02
N ASP A 64 18.14 -3.35 -13.35
CA ASP A 64 19.49 -3.39 -13.91
C ASP A 64 20.39 -4.34 -13.10
N PRO A 65 20.73 -5.52 -13.65
CA PRO A 65 21.61 -6.46 -12.98
C PRO A 65 23.06 -5.92 -12.85
N VAL A 66 23.51 -5.07 -13.78
CA VAL A 66 24.87 -4.51 -13.78
C VAL A 66 25.07 -3.59 -12.58
N LEU A 67 24.18 -2.62 -12.40
CA LEU A 67 24.22 -1.72 -11.25
C LEU A 67 24.05 -2.47 -9.93
N SER A 68 23.15 -3.46 -9.90
CA SER A 68 22.88 -4.30 -8.74
C SER A 68 24.12 -4.99 -8.18
N VAL A 69 24.99 -5.55 -9.03
CA VAL A 69 26.22 -6.23 -8.58
C VAL A 69 27.36 -5.25 -8.30
N MET A 70 27.38 -4.08 -8.93
CA MET A 70 28.46 -3.11 -8.78
C MET A 70 28.26 -2.16 -7.60
N ALA A 71 27.02 -1.78 -7.29
CA ALA A 71 26.72 -0.77 -6.28
C ALA A 71 26.85 -1.31 -4.85
N VAL A 72 26.33 -2.51 -4.59
CA VAL A 72 26.23 -3.07 -3.23
C VAL A 72 26.53 -4.57 -3.24
N LYS A 73 27.38 -5.01 -2.30
CA LYS A 73 27.72 -6.43 -2.13
C LYS A 73 26.51 -7.27 -1.72
N ASP A 74 25.85 -6.90 -0.63
CA ASP A 74 24.71 -7.62 -0.05
C ASP A 74 23.41 -6.81 -0.12
N LEU A 75 22.77 -6.86 -1.29
CA LEU A 75 21.56 -6.09 -1.59
C LEU A 75 20.41 -6.34 -0.61
N ASN A 76 20.17 -7.60 -0.25
CA ASN A 76 19.06 -7.96 0.64
C ASN A 76 19.24 -7.32 2.03
N THR A 77 20.47 -7.29 2.54
CA THR A 77 20.75 -6.74 3.87
C THR A 77 20.75 -5.21 3.85
N ALA A 78 21.33 -4.60 2.82
CA ALA A 78 21.29 -3.14 2.65
C ALA A 78 19.85 -2.64 2.50
N THR A 79 19.05 -3.28 1.65
CA THR A 79 17.64 -2.91 1.43
C THR A 79 16.80 -3.12 2.70
N ARG A 80 17.01 -4.22 3.45
CA ARG A 80 16.38 -4.41 4.77
C ARG A 80 16.69 -3.28 5.74
N MET A 81 17.95 -2.85 5.81
CA MET A 81 18.37 -1.77 6.70
C MET A 81 17.76 -0.43 6.27
N THR A 82 17.75 -0.12 4.98
CA THR A 82 17.12 1.07 4.43
C THR A 82 15.62 1.09 4.73
N ALA A 83 14.92 -0.01 4.47
CA ALA A 83 13.48 -0.13 4.74
C ALA A 83 13.17 0.04 6.23
N ARG A 84 13.95 -0.59 7.11
CA ARG A 84 13.83 -0.44 8.58
C ARG A 84 14.01 1.01 9.02
N ASN A 85 15.03 1.69 8.49
CA ASN A 85 15.32 3.07 8.83
C ASN A 85 14.20 4.01 8.36
N ALA A 86 13.75 3.86 7.11
CA ALA A 86 12.68 4.66 6.54
C ALA A 86 11.33 4.43 7.27
N MET A 87 10.99 3.17 7.57
CA MET A 87 9.83 2.84 8.39
C MET A 87 9.93 3.49 9.77
N THR A 88 11.06 3.32 10.46
CA THR A 88 11.25 3.89 11.81
C THR A 88 11.05 5.40 11.79
N LYS A 89 11.64 6.09 10.81
CA LYS A 89 11.52 7.53 10.63
C LYS A 89 10.07 7.98 10.36
N ALA A 90 9.32 7.22 9.57
CA ALA A 90 7.91 7.51 9.29
C ALA A 90 7.02 7.28 10.53
N LEU A 91 7.21 6.16 11.24
CA LEU A 91 6.40 5.78 12.40
C LEU A 91 6.63 6.69 13.61
N LEU A 92 7.85 7.19 13.83
CA LEU A 92 8.16 8.09 14.95
C LEU A 92 7.37 9.42 14.92
N ARG A 93 6.89 9.84 13.74
CA ARG A 93 6.17 11.10 13.55
C ARG A 93 4.66 10.95 13.59
N LYS A 94 4.14 9.71 13.59
CA LYS A 94 2.73 9.37 13.45
C LYS A 94 2.16 8.87 14.77
N SER A 95 0.87 9.10 14.98
CA SER A 95 0.11 8.55 16.12
C SER A 95 -0.27 7.09 15.86
N LEU A 96 -0.58 6.32 16.92
CA LEU A 96 -1.01 4.92 16.75
C LEU A 96 -2.28 4.82 15.88
N GLN A 97 -3.23 5.73 16.11
CA GLN A 97 -4.49 5.75 15.36
C GLN A 97 -4.26 6.11 13.89
N GLU A 98 -3.40 7.08 13.60
CA GLU A 98 -3.01 7.40 12.21
C GLU A 98 -2.36 6.21 11.52
N ILE A 99 -1.49 5.47 12.21
CA ILE A 99 -0.83 4.29 11.63
C ILE A 99 -1.86 3.21 11.26
N GLN A 100 -2.90 3.04 12.08
CA GLN A 100 -3.97 2.06 11.82
C GLN A 100 -4.92 2.52 10.70
N MET A 101 -5.34 3.79 10.70
CA MET A 101 -6.28 4.32 9.70
C MET A 101 -5.61 4.59 8.33
N GLU A 102 -4.39 5.13 8.33
CA GLU A 102 -3.69 5.59 7.13
C GLU A 102 -2.56 4.65 6.69
N LYS A 103 -2.64 3.37 7.05
CA LYS A 103 -1.63 2.35 6.70
C LYS A 103 -1.22 2.38 5.22
N LEU A 104 -2.19 2.54 4.31
CA LEU A 104 -1.94 2.58 2.86
C LEU A 104 -1.13 3.82 2.46
N LYS A 105 -1.52 5.01 2.94
CA LYS A 105 -0.80 6.26 2.66
C LYS A 105 0.63 6.23 3.19
N ILE A 106 0.84 5.63 4.37
CA ILE A 106 2.17 5.45 4.95
C ILE A 106 3.00 4.47 4.11
N GLY A 107 2.38 3.40 3.61
CA GLY A 107 2.98 2.47 2.66
C GLY A 107 3.47 3.17 1.39
N ASP A 108 2.63 4.00 0.77
CA ASP A 108 2.98 4.75 -0.44
C ASP A 108 4.12 5.76 -0.20
N GLN A 109 4.07 6.46 0.93
CA GLN A 109 5.13 7.39 1.31
C GLN A 109 6.47 6.67 1.55
N LEU A 110 6.42 5.49 2.19
CA LEU A 110 7.58 4.66 2.44
C LEU A 110 8.13 4.07 1.14
N LEU A 111 7.26 3.68 0.20
CA LEU A 111 7.65 3.23 -1.13
C LEU A 111 8.46 4.31 -1.84
N LEU A 112 7.99 5.57 -1.85
CA LEU A 112 8.70 6.68 -2.47
C LEU A 112 10.08 6.92 -1.85
N GLU A 113 10.17 6.92 -0.50
CA GLU A 113 11.44 7.16 0.21
C GLU A 113 12.46 6.02 -0.02
N ILE A 114 12.01 4.75 -0.02
CA ILE A 114 12.89 3.62 -0.29
C ILE A 114 13.29 3.57 -1.77
N ASN A 115 12.36 3.84 -2.68
CA ASN A 115 12.60 3.78 -4.13
C ASN A 115 13.64 4.81 -4.58
N ASP A 116 13.66 6.00 -3.96
CA ASP A 116 14.64 7.05 -4.26
C ASP A 116 16.08 6.58 -4.01
N VAL A 117 16.32 5.90 -2.88
CA VAL A 117 17.64 5.35 -2.53
C VAL A 117 17.98 4.10 -3.35
N THR A 118 17.02 3.20 -3.52
CA THR A 118 17.24 1.89 -4.16
C THR A 118 17.41 1.96 -5.67
N ARG A 119 16.95 3.04 -6.32
CA ARG A 119 17.18 3.28 -7.76
C ARG A 119 18.67 3.35 -8.10
N ALA A 120 19.49 3.95 -7.23
CA ALA A 120 20.94 4.04 -7.40
C ALA A 120 21.64 2.66 -7.34
N TRP A 121 20.96 1.66 -6.78
CA TRP A 121 21.45 0.29 -6.68
C TRP A 121 20.89 -0.62 -7.79
N GLY A 122 20.10 -0.10 -8.74
CA GLY A 122 19.54 -0.91 -9.83
C GLY A 122 18.29 -1.72 -9.45
N LEU A 123 17.59 -1.35 -8.37
CA LEU A 123 16.36 -2.00 -7.93
C LEU A 123 15.18 -1.04 -8.02
N GLU A 124 13.99 -1.62 -8.15
CA GLU A 124 12.71 -0.93 -8.13
C GLU A 124 11.82 -1.63 -7.11
N VAL A 125 11.23 -0.84 -6.21
CA VAL A 125 10.29 -1.35 -5.20
C VAL A 125 8.89 -1.34 -5.79
N ASP A 126 8.30 -2.52 -5.96
CA ASP A 126 6.96 -2.67 -6.54
C ASP A 126 5.87 -2.37 -5.48
N ARG A 127 6.08 -2.83 -4.24
CA ARG A 127 5.08 -2.68 -3.16
C ARG A 127 5.69 -2.75 -1.77
N VAL A 128 5.12 -2.00 -0.83
CA VAL A 128 5.47 -2.04 0.60
C VAL A 128 4.20 -2.23 1.43
N GLU A 129 4.13 -3.30 2.20
CA GLU A 129 3.04 -3.57 3.14
C GLU A 129 3.54 -3.49 4.58
N LEU A 130 2.93 -2.62 5.39
CA LEU A 130 3.21 -2.60 6.83
C LEU A 130 2.56 -3.82 7.51
N ALA A 131 3.27 -4.46 8.44
CA ALA A 131 2.75 -5.55 9.26
C ALA A 131 2.83 -5.13 10.74
N VAL A 132 1.68 -4.91 11.37
CA VAL A 132 1.62 -4.58 12.80
C VAL A 132 1.35 -5.86 13.57
N GLU A 133 2.36 -6.40 14.25
CA GLU A 133 2.24 -7.69 14.94
C GLU A 133 1.68 -7.56 16.36
N ALA A 134 2.03 -6.51 17.10
CA ALA A 134 1.56 -6.33 18.47
C ALA A 134 1.56 -4.86 18.93
N VAL A 135 0.46 -4.43 19.54
CA VAL A 135 0.40 -3.22 20.38
C VAL A 135 0.66 -3.69 21.81
N LEU A 136 1.88 -3.47 22.30
CA LEU A 136 2.28 -4.00 23.61
C LEU A 136 1.69 -3.17 24.76
N GLN A 137 1.39 -1.89 24.54
CA GLN A 137 0.66 -1.02 25.48
C GLN A 137 -0.22 0.01 24.74
N PRO A 138 -1.53 0.10 25.03
CA PRO A 138 -2.34 1.23 24.58
C PRO A 138 -1.93 2.52 25.32
N PRO A 139 -2.15 3.71 24.74
CA PRO A 139 -1.83 4.99 25.36
C PRO A 139 -2.48 5.08 26.76
N GLN A 140 -1.66 5.33 27.77
CA GLN A 140 -2.10 5.54 29.15
C GLN A 140 -2.72 6.94 29.28
N ASP A 141 -3.95 7.10 28.82
CA ASP A 141 -4.81 8.19 29.29
C ASP A 141 -5.39 7.76 30.65
N SER A 142 -4.57 7.86 31.68
CA SER A 142 -5.06 7.90 33.05
C SER A 142 -4.13 8.82 33.84
N PRO A 143 -4.62 9.96 34.37
CA PRO A 143 -3.98 10.54 35.53
C PRO A 143 -4.16 9.52 36.65
N ALA A 144 -3.21 8.60 36.78
CA ALA A 144 -3.09 7.75 37.94
C ALA A 144 -2.77 8.67 39.12
N VAL A 145 -3.82 9.27 39.70
CA VAL A 145 -3.80 9.69 41.08
C VAL A 145 -3.50 8.40 41.86
N PRO A 146 -2.39 8.30 42.60
CA PRO A 146 -2.16 7.14 43.44
C PRO A 146 -3.24 7.16 44.52
N SER A 147 -4.27 6.33 44.36
CA SER A 147 -5.26 6.09 45.40
C SER A 147 -4.54 5.50 46.61
N LEU A 148 -4.50 6.28 47.69
CA LEU A 148 -3.90 5.98 49.00
C LEU A 148 -4.54 4.78 49.74
N ASP A 149 -5.32 3.95 49.05
CA ASP A 149 -6.11 2.86 49.66
C ASP A 149 -5.28 1.59 49.91
N SER A 150 -4.16 1.39 49.22
CA SER A 150 -3.32 0.20 49.40
C SER A 150 -2.49 0.24 50.69
N THR A 151 -2.16 1.42 51.21
CA THR A 151 -1.39 1.55 52.46
C THR A 151 -2.20 1.27 53.72
N LEU A 152 -3.53 1.48 53.69
CA LEU A 152 -4.39 1.23 54.85
C LEU A 152 -4.79 -0.24 54.99
N GLN A 153 -4.90 -0.99 53.88
CA GLN A 153 -5.19 -2.44 53.94
C GLN A 153 -3.98 -3.24 54.46
N GLN A 154 -2.76 -2.79 54.20
CA GLN A 154 -1.55 -3.50 54.63
C GLN A 154 -1.22 -3.29 56.13
N LEU A 155 -1.69 -2.19 56.72
CA LEU A 155 -1.64 -1.92 58.16
C LEU A 155 -2.70 -2.69 58.95
N ALA A 156 -3.88 -2.92 58.35
CA ALA A 156 -4.96 -3.69 59.00
C ALA A 156 -4.65 -5.18 59.15
N LEU A 157 -3.89 -5.78 58.23
CA LEU A 157 -3.50 -7.19 58.32
C LEU A 157 -2.44 -7.47 59.41
N HIS A 158 -1.56 -6.51 59.70
CA HIS A 158 -0.50 -6.68 60.70
C HIS A 158 -0.97 -6.50 62.14
N LEU A 159 -2.10 -5.81 62.37
CA LEU A 159 -2.58 -5.48 63.72
C LEU A 159 -3.59 -6.49 64.31
N LEU A 160 -4.11 -7.44 63.52
CA LEU A 160 -5.21 -8.32 63.93
C LEU A 160 -4.89 -9.84 63.97
N GLY A 161 -3.63 -10.24 63.77
CA GLY A 161 -3.28 -11.66 63.53
C GLY A 161 -2.25 -12.28 64.46
N GLY A 162 -2.17 -11.89 65.73
CA GLY A 162 -1.34 -12.59 66.73
C GLY A 162 -2.16 -13.63 67.51
N SER A 163 -1.82 -14.92 67.37
CA SER A 163 -1.65 -15.90 68.47
C SER A 163 -1.96 -17.37 68.07
N MET A 164 -1.01 -18.26 68.44
CA MET A 164 -1.11 -19.64 68.97
C MET A 164 -1.59 -20.88 68.13
N ASN A 165 -0.61 -21.78 67.93
CA ASN A 165 -0.55 -23.22 68.26
C ASN A 165 -1.38 -24.34 67.56
N SER A 166 -0.62 -25.30 66.99
CA SER A 166 -0.61 -26.77 67.26
C SER A 166 -1.53 -27.78 66.54
N ALA A 167 -0.89 -28.95 66.28
CA ALA A 167 -1.37 -30.35 66.23
C ALA A 167 -2.07 -30.85 64.94
N VAL A 168 -1.49 -31.80 64.18
CA VAL A 168 -1.45 -33.29 64.30
C VAL A 168 -2.68 -34.01 63.72
N GLY A 169 -2.44 -34.81 62.66
CA GLY A 169 -2.89 -36.21 62.53
C GLY A 169 -4.18 -36.56 61.78
N GLY A 170 -4.08 -37.48 60.79
CA GLY A 170 -5.15 -38.44 60.44
C GLY A 170 -5.44 -38.65 58.94
N ALA A 171 -5.21 -39.88 58.43
CA ALA A 171 -5.42 -40.37 57.05
C ALA A 171 -6.70 -41.27 56.96
N PRO A 172 -6.95 -42.19 55.97
CA PRO A 172 -6.60 -42.34 54.53
C PRO A 172 -7.76 -42.89 53.60
N SER A 173 -7.40 -43.26 52.35
CA SER A 173 -7.98 -44.26 51.37
C SER A 173 -9.02 -43.74 50.35
N SER A 174 -9.16 -44.21 49.10
CA SER A 174 -8.43 -45.10 48.15
C SER A 174 -9.21 -45.19 46.81
N GLY A 175 -8.56 -45.35 45.64
CA GLY A 175 -9.14 -45.97 44.42
C GLY A 175 -9.12 -45.15 43.10
N PRO A 176 -9.07 -45.78 41.90
CA PRO A 176 -7.97 -45.55 40.94
C PRO A 176 -8.35 -45.30 39.43
N VAL A 177 -7.30 -45.19 38.59
CA VAL A 177 -7.12 -45.61 37.16
C VAL A 177 -7.16 -44.56 36.02
N ASP A 178 -6.02 -44.49 35.33
CA ASP A 178 -5.65 -44.17 33.92
C ASP A 178 -6.50 -43.28 33.01
N THR A 179 -5.83 -42.36 32.31
CA THR A 179 -6.22 -41.96 30.95
C THR A 179 -4.98 -41.62 30.11
N LEU A 180 -4.72 -42.45 29.11
CA LEU A 180 -3.80 -42.22 28.00
C LEU A 180 -4.58 -42.61 26.75
N GLU A 181 -4.77 -41.70 25.79
CA GLU A 181 -5.18 -42.08 24.44
C GLU A 181 -4.62 -41.12 23.38
N MET A 182 -3.92 -41.73 22.41
CA MET A 182 -3.70 -41.24 21.05
C MET A 182 -4.99 -41.42 20.25
N ILE A 183 -5.23 -40.65 19.17
CA ILE A 183 -5.51 -41.17 17.81
C ILE A 183 -5.59 -40.08 16.71
N SER A 184 -5.35 -40.55 15.49
CA SER A 184 -5.07 -39.93 14.17
C SER A 184 -6.24 -39.28 13.40
N GLU A 185 -5.85 -38.59 12.31
CA GLU A 185 -6.59 -38.10 11.11
C GLU A 185 -7.77 -38.95 10.59
N VAL A 186 -8.72 -38.29 9.88
CA VAL A 186 -9.29 -38.71 8.58
C VAL A 186 -10.09 -37.55 7.94
N GLU A 187 -10.01 -37.47 6.60
CA GLU A 187 -10.66 -36.52 5.65
C GLU A 187 -12.07 -37.01 5.16
N PRO A 188 -12.72 -36.48 4.09
CA PRO A 188 -14.01 -35.76 4.00
C PRO A 188 -15.18 -36.59 3.37
N PRO A 189 -16.35 -36.03 2.90
CA PRO A 189 -16.46 -35.47 1.53
C PRO A 189 -17.59 -34.42 1.18
N ALA A 190 -17.34 -33.69 0.06
CA ALA A 190 -18.19 -33.30 -1.10
C ALA A 190 -19.58 -32.59 -0.94
N CYS A 191 -19.75 -31.34 -1.40
CA CYS A 191 -20.11 -30.84 -2.76
C CYS A 191 -21.61 -30.86 -3.14
N LEU A 192 -22.15 -29.75 -3.66
CA LEU A 192 -23.00 -29.72 -4.87
C LEU A 192 -23.17 -28.29 -5.43
N ALA A 193 -23.27 -28.25 -6.75
CA ALA A 193 -23.09 -27.10 -7.63
C ALA A 193 -24.39 -26.34 -7.98
N GLY A 194 -24.24 -25.07 -8.38
CA GLY A 194 -25.25 -24.24 -9.02
C GLY A 194 -24.63 -23.34 -10.10
N THR A 195 -25.18 -23.46 -11.30
CA THR A 195 -24.78 -22.98 -12.64
C THR A 195 -24.93 -21.47 -12.92
N GLY A 196 -23.87 -20.85 -13.50
CA GLY A 196 -23.85 -19.76 -14.52
C GLY A 196 -24.26 -18.31 -14.16
N PRO A 197 -23.90 -17.26 -14.94
CA PRO A 197 -22.83 -17.13 -15.94
C PRO A 197 -21.71 -16.15 -15.51
N GLU A 198 -20.59 -16.24 -16.23
CA GLU A 198 -19.42 -15.36 -16.22
C GLU A 198 -19.78 -13.86 -16.41
N PRO A 199 -19.00 -12.93 -15.83
CA PRO A 199 -18.57 -11.78 -16.62
C PRO A 199 -17.06 -11.56 -16.48
N SER A 200 -16.34 -11.74 -17.58
CA SER A 200 -15.13 -10.98 -17.89
C SER A 200 -15.55 -9.62 -18.50
N PRO A 201 -14.76 -8.51 -18.45
CA PRO A 201 -13.46 -8.28 -17.82
C PRO A 201 -13.52 -7.17 -16.72
N LYS A 202 -12.43 -7.02 -15.94
CA LYS A 202 -12.27 -5.90 -15.00
C LYS A 202 -12.18 -4.57 -15.77
N GLN A 203 -13.30 -3.87 -15.94
CA GLN A 203 -13.31 -2.47 -16.38
C GLN A 203 -12.70 -1.59 -15.28
N PRO A 204 -11.84 -0.61 -15.62
CA PRO A 204 -11.31 0.34 -14.66
C PRO A 204 -12.46 1.16 -14.04
N VAL A 205 -12.34 1.46 -12.74
CA VAL A 205 -13.40 2.11 -11.94
C VAL A 205 -13.82 3.46 -12.57
N ALA A 206 -12.89 4.16 -13.21
CA ALA A 206 -13.15 5.34 -14.03
C ALA A 206 -14.18 5.14 -15.18
N GLU A 207 -14.29 3.97 -15.80
CA GLU A 207 -15.34 3.72 -16.83
C GLU A 207 -16.73 3.76 -16.24
N GLY A 208 -16.91 3.19 -15.04
CA GLY A 208 -18.18 3.21 -14.33
C GLY A 208 -18.61 4.64 -13.98
N LEU A 209 -17.65 5.49 -13.62
CA LEU A 209 -17.90 6.90 -13.28
C LEU A 209 -18.25 7.74 -14.50
N LEU A 210 -17.60 7.51 -15.64
CA LEU A 210 -17.90 8.22 -16.89
C LEU A 210 -19.19 7.72 -17.53
N THR A 211 -19.51 6.44 -17.39
CA THR A 211 -20.84 5.90 -17.76
C THR A 211 -21.94 6.52 -16.91
N ALA A 212 -21.66 6.80 -15.63
CA ALA A 212 -22.59 7.51 -14.76
C ALA A 212 -22.82 8.99 -15.17
N LEU A 213 -21.94 9.60 -15.98
CA LEU A 213 -22.15 10.94 -16.54
C LEU A 213 -23.12 10.97 -17.71
N GLN A 214 -23.27 9.86 -18.43
CA GLN A 214 -24.08 9.76 -19.64
C GLN A 214 -25.54 10.25 -19.49
N PRO A 215 -26.28 9.96 -18.40
CA PRO A 215 -27.66 10.45 -18.23
C PRO A 215 -27.76 11.96 -17.94
N PHE A 216 -26.66 12.63 -17.60
CA PHE A 216 -26.65 14.06 -17.25
C PHE A 216 -26.25 14.97 -18.41
N LEU A 217 -25.88 14.38 -19.55
CA LEU A 217 -25.58 15.10 -20.77
C LEU A 217 -26.89 15.64 -21.37
N SER A 218 -26.97 16.96 -21.56
CA SER A 218 -28.16 17.65 -22.06
C SER A 218 -27.80 18.72 -23.08
N GLU A 219 -28.74 19.06 -23.97
CA GLU A 219 -28.54 20.09 -25.00
C GLU A 219 -28.26 21.48 -24.39
N ALA A 220 -28.75 21.74 -23.17
CA ALA A 220 -28.45 22.95 -22.41
C ALA A 220 -26.97 23.07 -22.02
N LEU A 221 -26.34 21.95 -21.66
CA LEU A 221 -24.91 21.86 -21.35
C LEU A 221 -24.04 22.03 -22.60
N VAL A 222 -24.46 21.44 -23.72
CA VAL A 222 -23.80 21.56 -25.03
C VAL A 222 -23.80 23.03 -25.48
N SER A 223 -24.92 23.74 -25.36
CA SER A 223 -25.02 25.17 -25.69
C SER A 223 -24.13 26.06 -24.79
N GLN A 224 -23.95 25.69 -23.52
CA GLN A 224 -23.16 26.45 -22.57
C GLN A 224 -21.64 26.25 -22.73
N VAL A 225 -21.21 25.02 -23.05
CA VAL A 225 -19.79 24.65 -23.09
C VAL A 225 -19.24 24.68 -24.52
N GLY A 226 -19.87 23.94 -25.43
CA GLY A 226 -19.57 23.92 -26.86
C GLY A 226 -18.14 23.49 -27.22
N ALA A 227 -17.58 22.49 -26.54
CA ALA A 227 -16.18 22.09 -26.70
C ALA A 227 -15.97 20.57 -26.57
N CYS A 228 -14.89 20.07 -27.18
CA CYS A 228 -14.46 18.68 -27.08
C CYS A 228 -13.26 18.55 -26.12
N TYR A 229 -13.40 17.69 -25.11
CA TYR A 229 -12.37 17.41 -24.11
C TYR A 229 -11.82 16.00 -24.25
N GLN A 230 -10.52 15.87 -24.13
CA GLN A 230 -9.84 14.58 -23.97
C GLN A 230 -9.24 14.51 -22.56
N PHE A 231 -9.54 13.45 -21.82
CA PHE A 231 -8.99 13.16 -20.51
C PHE A 231 -8.02 11.98 -20.60
N ASN A 232 -6.74 12.26 -20.36
CA ASN A 232 -5.71 11.25 -20.20
C ASN A 232 -5.55 10.96 -18.71
N VAL A 233 -6.20 9.90 -18.26
CA VAL A 233 -6.23 9.50 -16.85
C VAL A 233 -5.11 8.51 -16.60
N ILE A 234 -4.25 8.83 -15.64
CA ILE A 234 -3.19 7.94 -15.19
C ILE A 234 -3.79 7.04 -14.10
N LEU A 235 -3.90 5.75 -14.39
CA LEU A 235 -4.35 4.76 -13.41
C LEU A 235 -3.24 4.49 -12.38
N PRO A 236 -3.59 4.01 -11.18
CA PRO A 236 -2.61 3.59 -10.19
C PRO A 236 -1.73 2.42 -10.66
N SER A 237 -2.14 1.69 -11.71
CA SER A 237 -1.34 0.68 -12.39
C SER A 237 -0.23 1.25 -13.30
N GLY A 238 -0.14 2.58 -13.45
CA GLY A 238 0.78 3.25 -14.35
C GLY A 238 0.35 3.26 -15.83
N THR A 239 -0.78 2.62 -16.15
CA THR A 239 -1.36 2.65 -17.51
C THR A 239 -2.17 3.94 -17.68
N GLN A 240 -2.09 4.55 -18.86
CA GLN A 240 -2.90 5.71 -19.21
C GLN A 240 -4.16 5.25 -19.94
N SER A 241 -5.33 5.62 -19.42
CA SER A 241 -6.60 5.45 -20.11
C SER A 241 -7.04 6.79 -20.68
N ILE A 242 -7.48 6.77 -21.93
CA ILE A 242 -7.94 7.95 -22.65
C ILE A 242 -9.46 7.93 -22.67
N TYR A 243 -10.05 9.04 -22.27
CA TYR A 243 -11.49 9.26 -22.32
C TYR A 243 -11.78 10.53 -23.11
N PHE A 244 -12.94 10.57 -23.74
CA PHE A 244 -13.39 11.76 -24.45
C PHE A 244 -14.74 12.21 -23.92
N LEU A 245 -14.94 13.53 -23.95
CA LEU A 245 -16.21 14.19 -23.67
C LEU A 245 -16.44 15.22 -24.77
N ASP A 246 -17.33 14.89 -25.69
CA ASP A 246 -17.72 15.76 -26.78
C ASP A 246 -19.01 16.48 -26.43
N LEU A 247 -18.92 17.81 -26.27
CA LEU A 247 -20.05 18.71 -26.03
C LEU A 247 -20.24 19.69 -27.18
N THR A 248 -19.92 19.28 -28.42
CA THR A 248 -20.05 20.15 -29.60
C THR A 248 -21.39 20.01 -30.31
N ALA A 249 -22.05 18.84 -30.24
CA ALA A 249 -23.30 18.58 -30.95
C ALA A 249 -24.28 17.67 -30.17
N GLY A 250 -25.58 17.94 -30.35
CA GLY A 250 -26.68 17.12 -29.82
C GLY A 250 -26.80 17.17 -28.30
N GLN A 251 -26.95 16.00 -27.66
CA GLN A 251 -26.99 15.87 -26.19
C GLN A 251 -25.59 15.77 -25.55
N GLY A 252 -24.53 15.66 -26.35
CA GLY A 252 -23.17 15.38 -25.89
C GLY A 252 -22.86 13.87 -25.85
N ARG A 253 -21.59 13.50 -26.02
CA ARG A 253 -21.11 12.11 -26.00
C ARG A 253 -19.95 11.96 -25.03
N VAL A 254 -19.94 10.86 -24.29
CA VAL A 254 -18.85 10.47 -23.41
C VAL A 254 -18.49 9.01 -23.68
N GLY A 255 -17.21 8.69 -23.65
CA GLY A 255 -16.75 7.31 -23.87
C GLY A 255 -15.26 7.14 -23.61
N HIS A 256 -14.83 5.87 -23.68
CA HIS A 256 -13.42 5.50 -23.61
C HIS A 256 -12.83 5.38 -25.01
N GLY A 257 -11.60 5.84 -25.18
CA GLY A 257 -10.88 5.87 -26.44
C GLY A 257 -10.50 7.28 -26.88
N ALA A 258 -9.86 7.36 -28.04
CA ALA A 258 -9.56 8.65 -28.66
C ALA A 258 -10.86 9.30 -29.16
N PRO A 259 -11.01 10.63 -29.05
CA PRO A 259 -12.13 11.33 -29.65
C PRO A 259 -12.14 11.13 -31.18
N ASP A 260 -13.33 11.05 -31.78
CA ASP A 260 -13.50 10.96 -33.24
C ASP A 260 -13.05 12.25 -33.99
N GLY A 261 -12.70 13.31 -33.25
CA GLY A 261 -12.26 14.61 -33.76
C GLY A 261 -11.05 15.19 -32.99
N ILE A 262 -10.61 16.40 -33.38
CA ILE A 262 -9.51 17.10 -32.72
C ILE A 262 -10.04 17.65 -31.38
N PRO A 263 -9.44 17.28 -30.23
CA PRO A 263 -9.85 17.83 -28.95
C PRO A 263 -9.40 19.30 -28.82
N ASP A 264 -10.29 20.17 -28.35
CA ASP A 264 -9.96 21.57 -28.04
C ASP A 264 -9.03 21.67 -26.82
N VAL A 265 -9.19 20.70 -25.91
CA VAL A 265 -8.45 20.62 -24.66
C VAL A 265 -8.08 19.17 -24.36
N VAL A 266 -6.81 18.95 -24.06
CA VAL A 266 -6.31 17.70 -23.48
C VAL A 266 -5.96 17.94 -22.03
N VAL A 267 -6.56 17.14 -21.15
CA VAL A 267 -6.42 17.22 -19.71
C VAL A 267 -5.76 15.95 -19.21
N GLU A 268 -4.64 16.08 -18.49
CA GLU A 268 -3.93 14.95 -17.89
C GLU A 268 -4.05 15.03 -16.36
N MET A 269 -4.51 13.94 -15.73
CA MET A 269 -4.67 13.85 -14.27
C MET A 269 -4.65 12.40 -13.79
N ALA A 270 -4.55 12.20 -12.47
CA ALA A 270 -4.70 10.87 -11.87
C ALA A 270 -6.18 10.47 -11.74
N GLU A 271 -6.47 9.17 -11.70
CA GLU A 271 -7.84 8.64 -11.50
C GLU A 271 -8.49 9.18 -10.21
N ALA A 272 -7.73 9.28 -9.12
CA ALA A 272 -8.21 9.83 -7.86
C ALA A 272 -8.60 11.31 -7.96
N ASP A 273 -7.86 12.10 -8.74
CA ASP A 273 -8.18 13.52 -8.96
C ASP A 273 -9.41 13.68 -9.86
N LEU A 274 -9.58 12.80 -10.85
CA LEU A 274 -10.80 12.76 -11.67
C LEU A 274 -12.03 12.47 -10.80
N GLN A 275 -11.93 11.48 -9.91
CA GLN A 275 -13.00 11.17 -8.96
C GLN A 275 -13.29 12.35 -8.04
N ALA A 276 -12.26 13.02 -7.51
CA ALA A 276 -12.43 14.20 -6.66
C ALA A 276 -13.08 15.39 -7.40
N LEU A 277 -12.80 15.56 -8.70
CA LEU A 277 -13.46 16.57 -9.53
C LEU A 277 -14.94 16.24 -9.75
N LEU A 278 -15.25 14.98 -10.04
CA LEU A 278 -16.63 14.49 -10.24
C LEU A 278 -17.46 14.57 -8.96
N CYS A 279 -16.88 14.20 -7.82
CA CYS A 279 -17.49 14.32 -6.49
C CYS A 279 -17.50 15.78 -5.96
N ARG A 280 -16.90 16.73 -6.71
CA ARG A 280 -16.79 18.16 -6.36
C ARG A 280 -16.00 18.46 -5.08
N GLU A 281 -15.19 17.50 -4.64
CA GLU A 281 -14.22 17.68 -3.56
C GLU A 281 -13.07 18.59 -4.01
N LEU A 282 -12.77 18.57 -5.31
CA LEU A 282 -11.73 19.37 -5.94
C LEU A 282 -12.34 20.30 -7.00
N ARG A 283 -11.91 21.57 -7.03
CA ARG A 283 -12.28 22.53 -8.07
C ARG A 283 -11.27 22.50 -9.22
N PRO A 284 -11.68 22.61 -10.49
CA PRO A 284 -10.76 22.58 -11.65
C PRO A 284 -9.61 23.60 -11.55
N LEU A 285 -9.92 24.85 -11.19
CA LEU A 285 -8.90 25.90 -10.99
C LEU A 285 -7.91 25.53 -9.88
N GLY A 286 -8.39 24.98 -8.77
CA GLY A 286 -7.55 24.57 -7.64
C GLY A 286 -6.64 23.39 -8.01
N ALA A 287 -7.16 22.43 -8.79
CA ALA A 287 -6.38 21.30 -9.28
C ALA A 287 -5.24 21.75 -10.20
N TYR A 288 -5.51 22.69 -11.10
CA TYR A 288 -4.51 23.29 -12.00
C TYR A 288 -3.44 24.04 -11.23
N MET A 289 -3.83 24.93 -10.31
CA MET A 289 -2.89 25.70 -9.48
C MET A 289 -2.03 24.81 -8.58
N SER A 290 -2.56 23.67 -8.13
CA SER A 290 -1.79 22.68 -7.36
C SER A 290 -0.88 21.78 -8.20
N GLY A 291 -0.92 21.87 -9.53
CA GLY A 291 -0.15 21.03 -10.44
C GLY A 291 -0.65 19.59 -10.60
N ARG A 292 -1.83 19.26 -10.03
CA ARG A 292 -2.47 17.94 -10.13
C ARG A 292 -3.22 17.74 -11.44
N LEU A 293 -3.68 18.85 -12.01
CA LEU A 293 -4.34 18.90 -13.31
C LEU A 293 -3.39 19.56 -14.31
N LYS A 294 -2.90 18.80 -15.30
CA LYS A 294 -2.15 19.37 -16.41
C LYS A 294 -3.09 19.59 -17.58
N VAL A 295 -2.97 20.75 -18.21
CA VAL A 295 -3.85 21.17 -19.29
C VAL A 295 -3.00 21.51 -20.50
N LYS A 296 -3.39 20.98 -21.66
CA LYS A 296 -2.86 21.33 -22.98
C LYS A 296 -4.01 21.81 -23.84
N GLY A 297 -4.01 23.09 -24.23
CA GLY A 297 -5.10 23.73 -24.97
C GLY A 297 -5.50 25.07 -24.37
N ASP A 298 -6.70 25.55 -24.70
CA ASP A 298 -7.22 26.81 -24.18
C ASP A 298 -7.72 26.65 -22.73
N LEU A 299 -7.06 27.37 -21.81
CA LEU A 299 -7.41 27.37 -20.38
C LEU A 299 -8.83 27.90 -20.14
N ALA A 300 -9.32 28.84 -20.95
CA ALA A 300 -10.66 29.39 -20.80
C ALA A 300 -11.73 28.31 -21.07
N VAL A 301 -11.49 27.44 -22.04
CA VAL A 301 -12.35 26.29 -22.35
C VAL A 301 -12.31 25.27 -21.22
N VAL A 302 -11.16 25.06 -20.56
CA VAL A 302 -11.06 24.17 -19.39
C VAL A 302 -11.90 24.65 -18.23
N MET A 303 -11.97 25.97 -17.98
CA MET A 303 -12.75 26.50 -16.88
C MET A 303 -14.27 26.29 -17.09
N LYS A 304 -14.73 26.19 -18.34
CA LYS A 304 -16.12 25.83 -18.65
C LYS A 304 -16.49 24.41 -18.22
N LEU A 305 -15.51 23.52 -17.99
CA LEU A 305 -15.74 22.19 -17.42
C LEU A 305 -16.44 22.26 -16.06
N GLU A 306 -16.26 23.35 -15.30
CA GLU A 306 -16.98 23.55 -14.03
C GLU A 306 -18.51 23.59 -14.22
N ALA A 307 -19.00 24.09 -15.36
CA ALA A 307 -20.42 24.09 -15.68
C ALA A 307 -20.94 22.65 -15.86
N VAL A 308 -20.14 21.77 -16.48
CA VAL A 308 -20.43 20.33 -16.60
C VAL A 308 -20.51 19.69 -15.23
N LEU A 309 -19.51 19.90 -14.38
CA LEU A 309 -19.49 19.39 -13.01
C LEU A 309 -20.63 19.96 -12.15
N ARG A 310 -21.17 21.12 -12.52
CA ARG A 310 -22.30 21.75 -11.83
C ARG A 310 -23.64 21.11 -12.14
N ALA A 311 -23.81 20.61 -13.35
CA ALA A 311 -25.02 19.95 -13.81
C ALA A 311 -25.19 18.51 -13.30
N LEU A 312 -24.16 17.91 -12.71
CA LEU A 312 -24.19 16.57 -12.10
C LEU A 312 -24.93 16.49 -10.75
N LYS A 313 -25.90 17.38 -10.51
CA LYS A 313 -26.62 17.51 -9.24
C LYS A 313 -28.12 17.48 -9.43
#